data_AF-A0A9D1YGG5-F1
#
_entry.id   AF-A0A9D1YGG5-F1
#
_cell.length_a   1.000
_cell.length_b   1.000
_cell.length_c   1.000
_cell.angle_alpha   90.00
_cell.angle_beta   90.00
_cell.angle_gamma   90.00
#
_symmetry.space_group_name_H-M   'P 1'
#
loop_
_entity.id
_entity.type
_entity.pdbx_description
1 polymer ?
#
loop_
_entity_poly.entity_id
_entity_poly.type
_entity_poly.pdbx_seq_one_letter_code
_entity_poly.pdbx_strand_id
1 'polypeptide(L)'
;MIGKRGMDMPAAIAHYLHGEKIWSELEKTGRVQKERLIKDAFDWGKQGPDFLFCHRFFPWQKGESLQELGNRLHEEPPENTLRALQQLWREQPGAAARSYILGFLCHYSLDRTCHPYIEFLSREMLEADSSQTEGIFHNEIESALDGILFRWETGNLVTEFRLPKTLPKNQEVQEAIAGLYDALLRELLGLPGKERQVLQAEKDARLVFRALDDRTSLKKQLMEKIEKKGRRNISCHLRGMLEGGDWDYANVNHASWNDREGAAHTEDFFQLFDQAVEDAWFLVKNFPDGEPEALAQGKFF
;
A
#
# COMPACT_ATOMS: atom_id res chain seq x y z
N MET A 1 1.93 -25.22 2.43
CA MET A 1 0.53 -24.74 2.43
C MET A 1 0.61 -23.25 2.63
N ILE A 2 0.46 -22.47 1.56
CA ILE A 2 0.47 -21.01 1.62
C ILE A 2 -0.82 -20.63 2.37
N GLY A 3 -0.67 -20.07 3.57
CA GLY A 3 -1.81 -19.60 4.36
C GLY A 3 -2.56 -18.58 3.51
N LYS A 4 -3.89 -18.71 3.45
CA LYS A 4 -4.74 -17.66 2.87
C LYS A 4 -4.43 -16.38 3.64
N ARG A 5 -3.67 -15.45 3.03
CA ARG A 5 -3.50 -14.10 3.58
C ARG A 5 -4.90 -13.56 3.84
N GLY A 6 -5.05 -12.92 4.99
CA GLY A 6 -6.24 -12.15 5.27
C GLY A 6 -6.36 -11.02 4.24
N MET A 7 -7.47 -10.31 4.28
CA MET A 7 -7.62 -9.13 3.45
C MET A 7 -6.58 -8.08 3.89
N ASP A 8 -5.47 -7.97 3.18
CA ASP A 8 -4.42 -6.98 3.43
C ASP A 8 -4.94 -5.62 2.91
N MET A 9 -5.25 -4.71 3.83
CA MET A 9 -5.73 -3.37 3.51
C MET A 9 -4.61 -2.38 3.79
N PRO A 10 -4.26 -1.47 2.88
CA PRO A 10 -2.96 -0.83 2.91
C PRO A 10 -2.75 0.10 4.10
N ALA A 11 -1.48 0.22 4.48
CA ALA A 11 -0.92 1.35 5.20
C ALA A 11 -1.01 2.64 4.34
N ALA A 12 -2.22 3.19 4.21
CA ALA A 12 -2.49 4.32 3.33
C ALA A 12 -1.65 5.56 3.66
N ILE A 13 -1.37 5.83 4.95
CA ILE A 13 -0.63 7.03 5.36
C ILE A 13 0.87 6.84 5.13
N ALA A 14 1.44 5.69 5.47
CA ALA A 14 2.84 5.38 5.25
C ALA A 14 3.22 5.51 3.77
N HIS A 15 2.42 4.89 2.89
CA HIS A 15 2.56 5.05 1.44
C HIS A 15 2.44 6.50 0.98
N TYR A 16 1.47 7.24 1.52
CA TYR A 16 1.28 8.63 1.16
C TYR A 16 2.54 9.44 1.52
N LEU A 17 3.04 9.34 2.74
CA LEU A 17 4.22 10.06 3.25
C LEU A 17 5.48 9.67 2.49
N HIS A 18 5.70 8.36 2.29
CA HIS A 18 6.84 7.82 1.56
C HIS A 18 6.93 8.44 0.16
N GLY A 19 5.85 8.35 -0.62
CA GLY A 19 5.88 8.90 -1.96
C GLY A 19 5.81 10.44 -2.01
N GLU A 20 5.37 11.15 -0.97
CA GLU A 20 5.54 12.62 -0.92
C GLU A 20 7.04 13.01 -0.91
N LYS A 21 7.90 12.23 -0.23
CA LYS A 21 9.36 12.46 -0.27
C LYS A 21 9.88 12.30 -1.70
N ILE A 22 9.44 11.26 -2.43
CA ILE A 22 9.82 11.04 -3.83
C ILE A 22 9.26 12.13 -4.75
N TRP A 23 8.02 12.56 -4.55
CA TRP A 23 7.44 13.66 -5.31
C TRP A 23 8.26 14.95 -5.14
N SER A 24 8.70 15.26 -3.91
CA SER A 24 9.56 16.42 -3.64
C SER A 24 10.89 16.33 -4.41
N GLU A 25 11.51 15.16 -4.50
CA GLU A 25 12.73 14.96 -5.30
C GLU A 25 12.48 15.09 -6.81
N LEU A 26 11.33 14.61 -7.31
CA LEU A 26 10.91 14.81 -8.70
C LEU A 26 10.70 16.30 -9.03
N GLU A 27 10.17 17.10 -8.09
CA GLU A 27 10.06 18.55 -8.22
C GLU A 27 11.42 19.24 -8.20
N LYS A 28 12.29 18.89 -7.25
CA LYS A 28 13.65 19.47 -7.12
C LYS A 28 14.49 19.24 -8.39
N THR A 29 14.35 18.07 -9.00
CA THR A 29 15.04 17.72 -10.26
C THR A 29 14.38 18.30 -11.51
N GLY A 30 13.22 18.97 -11.39
CA GLY A 30 12.45 19.51 -12.51
C GLY A 30 11.75 18.47 -13.37
N ARG A 31 11.77 17.18 -12.98
CA ARG A 31 11.14 16.09 -13.73
C ARG A 31 9.63 16.24 -13.81
N VAL A 32 8.99 16.74 -12.75
CA VAL A 32 7.54 17.02 -12.74
C VAL A 32 7.16 17.93 -13.92
N GLN A 33 7.87 19.03 -14.12
CA GLN A 33 7.55 19.98 -15.20
C GLN A 33 7.97 19.43 -16.56
N LYS A 34 9.16 18.81 -16.66
CA LYS A 34 9.69 18.25 -17.92
C LYS A 34 8.81 17.14 -18.48
N GLU A 35 8.36 16.22 -17.64
CA GLU A 35 7.56 15.05 -18.03
C GLU A 35 6.04 15.31 -17.93
N ARG A 36 5.65 16.50 -17.44
CA ARG A 36 4.27 16.93 -17.19
C ARG A 36 3.52 16.00 -16.24
N LEU A 37 4.19 15.54 -15.19
CA LEU A 37 3.62 14.59 -14.23
C LEU A 37 2.38 15.16 -13.55
N ILE A 38 1.40 14.30 -13.29
CA ILE A 38 0.11 14.63 -12.69
C ILE A 38 0.09 14.09 -11.26
N LYS A 39 0.04 15.00 -10.28
CA LYS A 39 0.06 14.66 -8.85
C LYS A 39 -1.02 13.66 -8.47
N ASP A 40 -2.25 13.88 -8.93
CA ASP A 40 -3.39 13.01 -8.60
C ASP A 40 -3.14 11.56 -9.03
N ALA A 41 -2.56 11.34 -10.21
CA ALA A 41 -2.27 10.01 -10.72
C ALA A 41 -1.10 9.35 -9.97
N PHE A 42 -0.08 10.15 -9.60
CA PHE A 42 1.00 9.69 -8.73
C PHE A 42 0.48 9.31 -7.33
N ASP A 43 -0.45 10.08 -6.76
CA ASP A 43 -1.09 9.77 -5.47
C ASP A 43 -1.85 8.45 -5.48
N TRP A 44 -2.59 8.17 -6.56
CA TRP A 44 -3.16 6.84 -6.77
C TRP A 44 -2.08 5.76 -6.89
N GLY A 45 -1.02 6.02 -7.65
CA GLY A 45 0.09 5.10 -7.82
C GLY A 45 0.77 4.73 -6.49
N LYS A 46 0.90 5.69 -5.56
CA LYS A 46 1.46 5.42 -4.22
C LYS A 46 0.69 4.39 -3.42
N GLN A 47 -0.58 4.14 -3.74
CA GLN A 47 -1.39 3.10 -3.10
C GLN A 47 -1.35 1.77 -3.86
N GLY A 48 -0.59 1.70 -4.96
CA GLY A 48 -0.38 0.48 -5.71
C GLY A 48 -1.66 -0.17 -6.24
N PRO A 49 -1.66 -1.50 -6.42
CA PRO A 49 -2.84 -2.27 -6.80
C PRO A 49 -3.85 -2.46 -5.67
N ASP A 50 -3.64 -1.90 -4.49
CA ASP A 50 -4.40 -2.29 -3.31
C ASP A 50 -5.84 -1.77 -3.30
N PHE A 51 -6.13 -0.73 -4.08
CA PHE A 51 -7.51 -0.29 -4.25
C PHE A 51 -8.39 -1.39 -4.86
N LEU A 52 -7.81 -2.44 -5.47
CA LEU A 52 -8.52 -3.63 -5.93
C LEU A 52 -9.11 -4.43 -4.76
N PHE A 53 -8.47 -4.44 -3.58
CA PHE A 53 -9.00 -5.12 -2.38
C PHE A 53 -10.27 -4.45 -1.85
N CYS A 54 -10.44 -3.15 -2.13
CA CYS A 54 -11.63 -2.40 -1.78
C CYS A 54 -12.83 -2.68 -2.71
N HIS A 55 -12.65 -3.35 -3.85
CA HIS A 55 -13.73 -3.60 -4.80
C HIS A 55 -14.80 -4.51 -4.18
N ARG A 56 -16.02 -4.00 -4.06
CA ARG A 56 -17.16 -4.69 -3.43
C ARG A 56 -16.91 -5.12 -1.99
N PHE A 57 -16.15 -4.30 -1.24
CA PHE A 57 -15.82 -4.52 0.16
C PHE A 57 -17.04 -4.62 1.08
N PHE A 58 -18.05 -3.78 0.86
CA PHE A 58 -19.23 -3.73 1.73
C PHE A 58 -20.28 -4.78 1.34
N PRO A 59 -21.02 -5.35 2.33
CA PRO A 59 -21.93 -6.48 2.09
C PRO A 59 -23.10 -6.17 1.14
N TRP A 60 -23.43 -4.90 0.92
CA TRP A 60 -24.45 -4.49 -0.04
C TRP A 60 -23.94 -4.37 -1.48
N GLN A 61 -22.62 -4.38 -1.70
CA GLN A 61 -22.00 -4.35 -3.03
C GLN A 61 -21.96 -5.78 -3.60
N LYS A 62 -22.93 -6.10 -4.47
CA LYS A 62 -23.09 -7.45 -5.03
C LYS A 62 -22.13 -7.72 -6.18
N GLY A 63 -21.74 -8.98 -6.39
CA GLY A 63 -21.07 -9.57 -7.57
C GLY A 63 -19.56 -9.80 -7.39
N GLU A 64 -18.85 -10.19 -8.44
CA GLU A 64 -17.45 -10.65 -8.34
C GLU A 64 -16.49 -9.52 -7.93
N SER A 65 -15.75 -9.73 -6.84
CA SER A 65 -14.73 -8.81 -6.34
C SER A 65 -13.42 -8.95 -7.14
N LEU A 66 -12.59 -7.90 -7.10
CA LEU A 66 -11.23 -7.94 -7.65
C LEU A 66 -10.19 -8.32 -6.59
N GLN A 67 -10.58 -8.70 -5.37
CA GLN A 67 -9.65 -9.10 -4.32
C GLN A 67 -8.71 -10.23 -4.75
N GLU A 68 -9.24 -11.28 -5.38
CA GLU A 68 -8.41 -12.39 -5.89
C GLU A 68 -7.42 -11.94 -6.97
N LEU A 69 -7.81 -10.94 -7.77
CA LEU A 69 -6.91 -10.35 -8.74
C LEU A 69 -5.83 -9.50 -8.06
N GLY A 70 -6.18 -8.78 -7.00
CA GLY A 70 -5.23 -8.09 -6.14
C GLY A 70 -4.20 -9.06 -5.56
N ASN A 71 -4.64 -10.18 -4.98
CA ASN A 71 -3.75 -11.23 -4.47
C ASN A 71 -2.80 -11.74 -5.56
N ARG A 72 -3.33 -12.05 -6.75
CA ARG A 72 -2.53 -12.52 -7.88
C ARG A 72 -1.45 -11.53 -8.30
N LEU A 73 -1.72 -10.24 -8.27
CA LEU A 73 -0.72 -9.21 -8.61
C LEU A 73 0.39 -9.11 -7.56
N HIS A 74 0.08 -9.34 -6.28
CA HIS A 74 1.06 -9.34 -5.19
C HIS A 74 1.90 -10.63 -5.16
N GLU A 75 1.33 -11.74 -5.60
CA GLU A 75 2.03 -13.03 -5.69
C GLU A 75 2.86 -13.18 -6.98
N GLU A 76 2.59 -12.36 -8.00
CA GLU A 76 3.34 -12.37 -9.24
C GLU A 76 4.81 -11.99 -8.98
N PRO A 77 5.79 -12.72 -9.55
CA PRO A 77 7.19 -12.30 -9.51
C PRO A 77 7.33 -10.82 -9.93
N PRO A 78 7.85 -9.94 -9.06
CA PRO A 78 7.83 -8.51 -9.28
C PRO A 78 8.50 -8.08 -10.58
N GLU A 79 9.53 -8.80 -11.03
CA GLU A 79 10.18 -8.60 -12.32
C GLU A 79 9.21 -8.70 -13.50
N ASN A 80 8.18 -9.55 -13.44
CA ASN A 80 7.17 -9.67 -14.50
C ASN A 80 6.28 -8.43 -14.53
N THR A 81 5.82 -7.97 -13.37
CA THR A 81 5.02 -6.75 -13.25
C THR A 81 5.82 -5.53 -13.70
N LEU A 82 7.08 -5.40 -13.26
CA LEU A 82 7.97 -4.32 -13.68
C LEU A 82 8.24 -4.37 -15.20
N ARG A 83 8.45 -5.55 -15.78
CA ARG A 83 8.62 -5.75 -17.22
C ARG A 83 7.39 -5.30 -18.00
N ALA A 84 6.19 -5.69 -17.57
CA ALA A 84 4.94 -5.27 -18.20
C ALA A 84 4.75 -3.74 -18.10
N LEU A 85 5.01 -3.15 -16.93
CA LEU A 85 4.95 -1.69 -16.77
C LEU A 85 6.00 -0.95 -17.61
N GLN A 86 7.20 -1.51 -17.80
CA GLN A 86 8.22 -0.94 -18.68
C GLN A 86 7.81 -1.00 -20.16
N GLN A 87 7.17 -2.09 -20.59
CA GLN A 87 6.61 -2.18 -21.94
C GLN A 87 5.57 -1.08 -22.16
N LEU A 88 4.62 -0.95 -21.22
CA LEU A 88 3.61 0.11 -21.26
C LEU A 88 4.22 1.51 -21.19
N TRP A 89 5.33 1.69 -20.45
CA TRP A 89 6.07 2.95 -20.42
C TRP A 89 6.70 3.31 -21.78
N ARG A 90 7.25 2.32 -22.49
CA ARG A 90 7.88 2.49 -23.82
C ARG A 90 6.87 2.80 -24.93
N GLU A 91 5.61 2.42 -24.74
CA GLU A 91 4.49 2.84 -25.60
C GLU A 91 4.15 4.34 -25.47
N GLN A 92 4.91 5.08 -24.66
CA GLN A 92 4.77 6.53 -24.41
C GLN A 92 3.36 6.89 -23.94
N PRO A 93 2.91 6.32 -22.81
CA PRO A 93 1.56 6.52 -22.36
C PRO A 93 1.40 7.96 -21.86
N GLY A 94 0.13 8.37 -21.71
CA GLY A 94 -0.20 9.71 -21.22
C GLY A 94 0.44 10.03 -19.87
N ALA A 95 0.53 11.32 -19.54
CA ALA A 95 1.14 11.78 -18.30
C ALA A 95 0.54 11.16 -17.03
N ALA A 96 -0.78 10.89 -17.02
CA ALA A 96 -1.45 10.22 -15.91
C ALA A 96 -0.88 8.81 -15.69
N ALA A 97 -0.80 7.99 -16.73
CA ALA A 97 -0.27 6.63 -16.65
C ALA A 97 1.21 6.62 -16.22
N ARG A 98 2.06 7.50 -16.77
CA ARG A 98 3.46 7.65 -16.31
C ARG A 98 3.55 8.03 -14.84
N SER A 99 2.73 8.97 -14.40
CA SER A 99 2.70 9.41 -13.00
C SER A 99 2.24 8.29 -12.08
N TYR A 100 1.24 7.52 -12.48
CA TYR A 100 0.79 6.33 -11.77
C TYR A 100 1.91 5.30 -11.64
N ILE A 101 2.61 4.98 -12.74
CA ILE A 101 3.73 4.02 -12.72
C ILE A 101 4.81 4.47 -11.74
N LEU A 102 5.20 5.74 -11.74
CA LEU A 102 6.17 6.26 -10.78
C LEU A 102 5.68 6.16 -9.33
N GLY A 103 4.39 6.39 -9.08
CA GLY A 103 3.79 6.17 -7.76
C GLY A 103 3.79 4.69 -7.36
N PHE A 104 3.50 3.79 -8.31
CA PHE A 104 3.50 2.34 -8.10
C PHE A 104 4.88 1.83 -7.69
N LEU A 105 5.95 2.39 -8.26
CA LEU A 105 7.32 2.08 -7.83
C LEU A 105 7.58 2.49 -6.38
N CYS A 106 6.95 3.58 -5.91
CA CYS A 106 7.05 3.99 -4.51
C CYS A 106 6.34 2.97 -3.60
N HIS A 107 5.13 2.54 -3.99
CA HIS A 107 4.40 1.51 -3.26
C HIS A 107 5.20 0.20 -3.19
N TYR A 108 5.65 -0.34 -4.32
CA TYR A 108 6.46 -1.56 -4.38
C TYR A 108 7.73 -1.48 -3.51
N SER A 109 8.40 -0.33 -3.52
CA SER A 109 9.60 -0.11 -2.71
C SER A 109 9.33 -0.13 -1.21
N LEU A 110 8.21 0.45 -0.77
CA LEU A 110 7.83 0.47 0.63
C LEU A 110 7.48 -0.94 1.11
N ASP A 111 6.64 -1.65 0.38
CA ASP A 111 6.17 -3.00 0.71
C ASP A 111 7.34 -3.97 0.81
N ARG A 112 8.16 -4.05 -0.25
CA ARG A 112 9.29 -4.99 -0.29
C ARG A 112 10.35 -4.75 0.78
N THR A 113 10.35 -3.57 1.39
CA THR A 113 11.30 -3.18 2.45
C THR A 113 10.69 -3.41 3.83
N CYS A 114 9.41 -3.09 4.02
CA CYS A 114 8.75 -3.06 5.32
C CYS A 114 7.98 -4.34 5.66
N HIS A 115 7.45 -5.06 4.66
CA HIS A 115 6.66 -6.26 4.91
C HIS A 115 7.43 -7.39 5.61
N PRO A 116 8.73 -7.63 5.39
CA PRO A 116 9.45 -8.63 6.18
C PRO A 116 9.32 -8.42 7.70
N TYR A 117 9.36 -7.16 8.15
CA TYR A 117 9.16 -6.79 9.55
C TYR A 117 7.69 -6.91 9.99
N ILE A 118 6.74 -6.39 9.19
CA ILE A 118 5.31 -6.44 9.50
C ILE A 118 4.83 -7.90 9.61
N GLU A 119 5.28 -8.76 8.70
CA GLU A 119 4.96 -10.18 8.70
C GLU A 119 5.64 -10.93 9.85
N PHE A 120 6.86 -10.56 10.23
CA PHE A 120 7.47 -11.10 11.44
C PHE A 120 6.61 -10.77 12.67
N LEU A 121 6.27 -9.49 12.84
CA LEU A 121 5.50 -9.05 14.01
C LEU A 121 4.07 -9.62 14.01
N SER A 122 3.44 -9.79 12.85
CA SER A 122 2.11 -10.39 12.76
C SER A 122 2.10 -11.86 13.21
N ARG A 123 3.18 -12.61 12.94
CA ARG A 123 3.38 -13.98 13.45
C ARG A 123 3.61 -14.00 14.96
N GLU A 124 4.46 -13.13 15.49
CA GLU A 124 4.69 -13.02 16.94
C GLU A 124 3.38 -12.71 17.69
N MET A 125 2.59 -11.77 17.17
CA MET A 125 1.28 -11.44 17.74
C MET A 125 0.28 -12.60 17.64
N LEU A 126 0.31 -13.38 16.56
CA LEU A 126 -0.51 -14.58 16.40
C LEU A 126 -0.14 -15.68 17.40
N GLU A 127 1.15 -15.87 17.66
CA GLU A 127 1.62 -16.82 18.67
C GLU A 127 1.18 -16.40 20.08
N ALA A 128 1.18 -15.10 20.38
CA ALA A 128 0.73 -14.55 21.65
C ALA A 128 -0.80 -14.59 21.83
N ASP A 129 -1.58 -14.37 20.76
CA ASP A 129 -3.05 -14.44 20.77
C ASP A 129 -3.61 -15.14 19.51
N SER A 130 -3.79 -16.44 19.63
CA SER A 130 -4.36 -17.29 18.58
C SER A 130 -5.88 -17.14 18.41
N SER A 131 -6.54 -16.21 19.12
CA SER A 131 -7.98 -15.96 18.93
C SER A 131 -8.29 -15.17 17.65
N GLN A 132 -7.28 -14.50 17.11
CA GLN A 132 -7.34 -13.72 15.88
C GLN A 132 -6.69 -14.48 14.71
N THR A 133 -6.45 -13.79 13.61
CA THR A 133 -5.77 -14.34 12.42
C THR A 133 -4.56 -13.48 12.09
N GLU A 134 -3.54 -14.04 11.46
CA GLU A 134 -2.34 -13.30 11.02
C GLU A 134 -2.70 -12.02 10.26
N GLY A 135 -3.63 -12.09 9.29
CA GLY A 135 -4.07 -10.90 8.55
C GLY A 135 -4.77 -9.84 9.41
N ILE A 136 -5.39 -10.19 10.54
CA ILE A 136 -5.94 -9.17 11.45
C ILE A 136 -4.79 -8.42 12.13
N PHE A 137 -3.75 -9.14 12.57
CA PHE A 137 -2.58 -8.52 13.16
C PHE A 137 -1.79 -7.70 12.14
N HIS A 138 -1.63 -8.19 10.91
CA HIS A 138 -1.03 -7.44 9.80
C HIS A 138 -1.68 -6.06 9.64
N ASN A 139 -3.00 -6.03 9.47
CA ASN A 139 -3.77 -4.78 9.34
C ASN A 139 -3.67 -3.87 10.57
N GLU A 140 -3.63 -4.47 11.77
CA GLU A 140 -3.48 -3.74 13.03
C GLU A 140 -2.10 -3.09 13.14
N ILE A 141 -1.04 -3.81 12.76
CA ILE A 141 0.34 -3.32 12.71
C ILE A 141 0.45 -2.17 11.72
N GLU A 142 -0.04 -2.34 10.48
CA GLU A 142 -0.06 -1.28 9.47
C GLU A 142 -0.80 -0.03 9.94
N SER A 143 -1.97 -0.20 10.58
CA SER A 143 -2.74 0.93 11.13
C SER A 143 -2.04 1.61 12.32
N ALA A 144 -1.31 0.85 13.14
CA ALA A 144 -0.50 1.41 14.23
C ALA A 144 0.69 2.20 13.66
N LEU A 145 1.41 1.61 12.72
CA LEU A 145 2.56 2.22 12.03
C LEU A 145 2.17 3.49 11.27
N ASP A 146 1.02 3.52 10.60
CA ASP A 146 0.45 4.74 10.01
C ASP A 146 0.34 5.89 11.03
N GLY A 147 -0.15 5.58 12.23
CA GLY A 147 -0.29 6.56 13.31
C GLY A 147 1.05 7.01 13.89
N ILE A 148 1.95 6.05 14.14
CA ILE A 148 3.29 6.30 14.67
C ILE A 148 4.10 7.16 13.70
N LEU A 149 4.17 6.74 12.43
CA LEU A 149 4.93 7.42 11.39
C LEU A 149 4.38 8.81 11.10
N PHE A 150 3.04 8.99 11.05
CA PHE A 150 2.46 10.31 10.83
C PHE A 150 2.81 11.30 11.94
N ARG A 151 2.80 10.85 13.20
CA ARG A 151 3.22 11.67 14.34
C ARG A 151 4.71 12.00 14.27
N TRP A 152 5.54 11.03 13.91
CA TRP A 152 6.98 11.21 13.75
C TRP A 152 7.31 12.25 12.67
N GLU A 153 6.75 12.10 11.47
CA GLU A 153 7.06 12.95 10.31
C GLU A 153 6.47 14.36 10.41
N THR A 154 5.32 14.53 11.07
CA THR A 154 4.56 15.79 11.02
C THR A 154 4.38 16.48 12.37
N GLY A 155 4.58 15.79 13.49
CA GLY A 155 4.26 16.28 14.82
C GLY A 155 2.75 16.40 15.12
N ASN A 156 1.88 16.04 14.18
CA ASN A 156 0.42 16.14 14.32
C ASN A 156 -0.22 14.80 14.68
N LEU A 157 -1.44 14.82 15.21
CA LEU A 157 -2.19 13.60 15.50
C LEU A 157 -2.76 12.97 14.23
N VAL A 158 -2.80 11.64 14.14
CA VAL A 158 -3.33 10.91 12.98
C VAL A 158 -4.80 11.26 12.67
N THR A 159 -5.58 11.70 13.66
CA THR A 159 -6.96 12.17 13.51
C THR A 159 -7.09 13.47 12.69
N GLU A 160 -5.98 14.19 12.49
CA GLU A 160 -5.89 15.37 11.65
C GLU A 160 -5.66 15.03 10.17
N PHE A 161 -5.13 13.83 9.89
CA PHE A 161 -5.01 13.33 8.52
C PHE A 161 -6.39 12.97 7.97
N ARG A 162 -6.61 13.23 6.68
CA ARG A 162 -7.82 12.79 5.98
C ARG A 162 -7.47 11.66 5.04
N LEU A 163 -7.90 10.44 5.37
CA LEU A 163 -7.58 9.26 4.57
C LEU A 163 -7.96 9.40 3.08
N PRO A 164 -9.11 9.98 2.70
CA PRO A 164 -9.47 10.18 1.30
C PRO A 164 -8.55 11.14 0.52
N LYS A 165 -7.57 11.78 1.16
CA LYS A 165 -6.54 12.60 0.49
C LYS A 165 -5.58 11.73 -0.33
N THR A 166 -5.33 10.49 0.08
CA THR A 166 -4.41 9.58 -0.63
C THR A 166 -4.99 9.10 -1.96
N LEU A 167 -6.33 9.17 -2.10
CA LEU A 167 -7.05 8.83 -3.32
C LEU A 167 -7.76 10.11 -3.81
N PRO A 168 -7.11 11.00 -4.58
CA PRO A 168 -7.71 12.25 -5.07
C PRO A 168 -8.80 12.02 -6.13
N LYS A 169 -9.78 12.93 -6.20
CA LYS A 169 -11.00 12.76 -7.03
C LYS A 169 -10.82 13.45 -8.36
N ASN A 170 -10.43 12.69 -9.37
CA ASN A 170 -10.18 13.21 -10.71
C ASN A 170 -10.59 12.17 -11.75
N GLN A 171 -11.69 12.43 -12.45
CA GLN A 171 -12.32 11.46 -13.35
C GLN A 171 -11.40 11.08 -14.52
N GLU A 172 -10.68 12.04 -15.11
CA GLU A 172 -9.77 11.80 -16.23
C GLU A 172 -8.57 10.94 -15.81
N VAL A 173 -8.03 11.21 -14.62
CA VAL A 173 -6.93 10.40 -14.03
C VAL A 173 -7.39 8.98 -13.77
N GLN A 174 -8.57 8.83 -13.17
CA GLN A 174 -9.18 7.53 -12.86
C GLN A 174 -9.45 6.70 -14.12
N GLU A 175 -9.95 7.33 -15.20
CA GLU A 175 -10.11 6.67 -16.50
C GLU A 175 -8.77 6.24 -17.11
N ALA A 176 -7.73 7.06 -16.98
CA ALA A 176 -6.39 6.71 -17.45
C ALA A 176 -5.77 5.55 -16.65
N ILE A 177 -5.98 5.49 -15.33
CA ILE A 177 -5.52 4.38 -14.48
C ILE A 177 -6.28 3.10 -14.84
N ALA A 178 -7.59 3.18 -15.04
CA ALA A 178 -8.37 2.02 -15.46
C ALA A 178 -7.92 1.44 -16.80
N GLY A 179 -7.63 2.30 -17.79
CA GLY A 179 -7.05 1.87 -19.06
C GLY A 179 -5.64 1.27 -18.90
N LEU A 180 -4.81 1.85 -18.02
CA LEU A 180 -3.48 1.31 -17.70
C LEU A 180 -3.59 -0.10 -17.08
N TYR A 181 -4.50 -0.33 -16.14
CA TYR A 181 -4.72 -1.65 -15.55
C TYR A 181 -5.24 -2.65 -16.56
N ASP A 182 -6.15 -2.27 -17.47
CA ASP A 182 -6.60 -3.18 -18.52
C ASP A 182 -5.46 -3.64 -19.42
N ALA A 183 -4.56 -2.72 -19.79
CA ALA A 183 -3.36 -3.04 -20.55
C ALA A 183 -2.39 -3.92 -19.75
N LEU A 184 -2.13 -3.58 -18.48
CA LEU A 184 -1.27 -4.36 -17.58
C LEU A 184 -1.80 -5.79 -17.39
N LEU A 185 -3.08 -5.94 -17.10
CA LEU A 185 -3.72 -7.24 -16.86
C LEU A 185 -3.78 -8.10 -18.12
N ARG A 186 -3.91 -7.48 -19.30
CA ARG A 186 -3.82 -8.17 -20.57
C ARG A 186 -2.42 -8.70 -20.83
N GLU A 187 -1.40 -7.86 -20.62
CA GLU A 187 0.00 -8.22 -20.85
C GLU A 187 0.50 -9.27 -19.85
N LEU A 188 0.31 -9.01 -18.56
CA LEU A 188 0.85 -9.82 -17.47
C LEU A 188 0.07 -11.12 -17.27
N LEU A 189 -1.26 -11.06 -17.37
CA LEU A 189 -2.15 -12.11 -16.89
C LEU A 189 -3.05 -12.70 -17.98
N GLY A 190 -3.02 -12.17 -19.21
CA GLY A 190 -3.91 -12.57 -20.30
C GLY A 190 -5.37 -12.22 -20.06
N LEU A 191 -5.66 -11.22 -19.22
CA LEU A 191 -7.02 -10.86 -18.77
C LEU A 191 -7.45 -9.45 -19.22
N PRO A 192 -7.90 -9.26 -20.48
CA PRO A 192 -8.44 -7.98 -20.94
C PRO A 192 -9.88 -7.73 -20.46
N GLY A 193 -10.36 -6.50 -20.63
CA GLY A 193 -11.76 -6.12 -20.41
C GLY A 193 -12.13 -5.85 -18.95
N LYS A 194 -11.20 -5.29 -18.17
CA LYS A 194 -11.36 -5.01 -16.73
C LYS A 194 -11.50 -3.52 -16.40
N GLU A 195 -11.38 -2.61 -17.37
CA GLU A 195 -11.49 -1.15 -17.17
C GLU A 195 -12.68 -0.75 -16.29
N ARG A 196 -13.88 -1.27 -16.58
CA ARG A 196 -15.10 -0.92 -15.82
C ARG A 196 -15.03 -1.40 -14.36
N GLN A 197 -14.47 -2.58 -14.12
CA GLN A 197 -14.31 -3.14 -12.78
C GLN A 197 -13.25 -2.35 -12.01
N VAL A 198 -12.17 -1.92 -12.65
CA VAL A 198 -11.11 -1.08 -12.06
C VAL A 198 -11.68 0.29 -11.68
N LEU A 199 -12.42 0.97 -12.57
CA LEU A 199 -13.12 2.22 -12.25
C LEU A 199 -14.10 2.07 -11.07
N GLN A 200 -14.75 0.92 -10.95
CA GLN A 200 -15.61 0.64 -9.81
C GLN A 200 -14.80 0.41 -8.53
N ALA A 201 -13.68 -0.32 -8.61
CA ALA A 201 -12.76 -0.53 -7.50
C ALA A 201 -12.23 0.80 -6.95
N GLU A 202 -11.86 1.75 -7.80
CA GLU A 202 -11.45 3.09 -7.37
C GLU A 202 -12.56 3.84 -6.61
N LYS A 203 -13.81 3.78 -7.10
CA LYS A 203 -14.96 4.39 -6.41
C LYS A 203 -15.20 3.75 -5.05
N ASP A 204 -15.07 2.44 -4.98
CA ASP A 204 -15.25 1.66 -3.76
C ASP A 204 -14.12 1.95 -2.77
N ALA A 205 -12.86 2.00 -3.21
CA ALA A 205 -11.69 2.36 -2.39
C ALA A 205 -11.87 3.73 -1.73
N ARG A 206 -12.31 4.73 -2.49
CA ARG A 206 -12.65 6.04 -1.92
C ARG A 206 -13.76 5.98 -0.87
N LEU A 207 -14.76 5.11 -1.06
CA LEU A 207 -15.84 4.93 -0.09
C LEU A 207 -15.34 4.24 1.18
N VAL A 208 -14.54 3.18 1.03
CA VAL A 208 -13.87 2.47 2.13
C VAL A 208 -13.00 3.43 2.93
N PHE A 209 -12.15 4.22 2.27
CA PHE A 209 -11.24 5.15 2.95
C PHE A 209 -12.02 6.24 3.70
N ARG A 210 -13.16 6.71 3.19
CA ARG A 210 -14.06 7.61 3.95
C ARG A 210 -14.69 6.93 5.15
N ALA A 211 -15.03 5.65 5.05
CA ALA A 211 -15.59 4.90 6.16
C ALA A 211 -14.55 4.70 7.28
N LEU A 212 -13.31 4.38 6.89
CA LEU A 212 -12.17 4.19 7.79
C LEU A 212 -11.58 5.49 8.35
N ASP A 213 -11.89 6.65 7.75
CA ASP A 213 -11.46 7.97 8.24
C ASP A 213 -12.07 8.28 9.63
N ASP A 214 -11.32 8.02 10.70
CA ASP A 214 -11.76 8.26 12.09
C ASP A 214 -11.06 9.47 12.71
N ARG A 215 -11.66 10.64 12.51
CA ARG A 215 -11.13 11.93 13.00
C ARG A 215 -11.27 12.16 14.51
N THR A 216 -11.88 11.23 15.22
CA THR A 216 -12.21 11.39 16.65
C THR A 216 -11.78 10.22 17.52
N SER A 217 -11.29 9.13 16.89
CA SER A 217 -11.07 7.82 17.51
C SER A 217 -12.34 7.15 18.07
N LEU A 218 -13.53 7.75 17.88
CA LEU A 218 -14.80 7.20 18.38
C LEU A 218 -15.24 5.97 17.57
N LYS A 219 -14.94 5.91 16.26
CA LYS A 219 -15.27 4.73 15.45
C LYS A 219 -14.45 3.55 15.93
N LYS A 220 -13.14 3.74 16.17
CA LYS A 220 -12.26 2.68 16.67
C LYS A 220 -12.75 2.15 18.01
N GLN A 221 -12.98 3.03 18.98
CA GLN A 221 -13.49 2.64 20.31
C GLN A 221 -14.84 1.91 20.25
N LEU A 222 -15.73 2.32 19.34
CA LEU A 222 -17.01 1.65 19.16
C LEU A 222 -16.83 0.25 18.56
N MET A 223 -16.01 0.12 17.51
CA MET A 223 -15.76 -1.18 16.86
C MET A 223 -15.04 -2.14 17.81
N GLU A 224 -14.05 -1.70 18.57
CA GLU A 224 -13.38 -2.52 19.58
C GLU A 224 -14.35 -3.05 20.64
N LYS A 225 -15.36 -2.25 21.03
CA LYS A 225 -16.41 -2.70 21.97
C LYS A 225 -17.33 -3.74 21.34
N ILE A 226 -17.69 -3.57 20.08
CA ILE A 226 -18.53 -4.52 19.32
C ILE A 226 -17.77 -5.84 19.10
N GLU A 227 -16.49 -5.75 18.76
CA GLU A 227 -15.63 -6.88 18.40
C GLU A 227 -14.94 -7.51 19.62
N LYS A 228 -15.16 -7.01 20.84
CA LYS A 228 -14.48 -7.42 22.09
C LYS A 228 -14.44 -8.93 22.34
N LYS A 229 -15.46 -9.67 21.90
CA LYS A 229 -15.58 -11.14 22.07
C LYS A 229 -15.44 -11.92 20.77
N GLY A 230 -15.06 -11.25 19.68
CA GLY A 230 -14.98 -11.82 18.35
C GLY A 230 -13.67 -11.46 17.66
N ARG A 231 -13.67 -11.62 16.34
CA ARG A 231 -12.56 -11.19 15.50
C ARG A 231 -12.63 -9.69 15.25
N ARG A 232 -11.47 -9.03 15.32
CA ARG A 232 -11.29 -7.59 15.08
C ARG A 232 -11.23 -7.30 13.57
N ASN A 233 -12.30 -7.56 12.85
CA ASN A 233 -12.32 -7.45 11.38
C ASN A 233 -12.40 -5.99 10.89
N ILE A 234 -12.89 -5.06 11.72
CA ILE A 234 -13.05 -3.64 11.37
C ILE A 234 -12.08 -2.78 12.18
N SER A 235 -11.96 -3.01 13.48
CA SER A 235 -11.11 -2.19 14.35
C SER A 235 -9.63 -2.26 13.99
N CYS A 236 -9.15 -3.36 13.40
CA CYS A 236 -7.77 -3.49 12.91
C CYS A 236 -7.43 -2.48 11.81
N HIS A 237 -8.40 -2.03 11.02
CA HIS A 237 -8.19 -1.05 9.94
C HIS A 237 -8.33 0.42 10.39
N LEU A 238 -8.71 0.65 11.65
CA LEU A 238 -8.95 1.98 12.19
C LEU A 238 -7.72 2.49 12.95
N ARG A 239 -7.28 3.71 12.58
CA ARG A 239 -6.17 4.40 13.24
C ARG A 239 -6.69 5.06 14.52
N GLY A 240 -6.13 4.67 15.67
CA GLY A 240 -6.42 5.27 16.96
C GLY A 240 -5.57 6.51 17.20
N MET A 241 -5.94 7.36 18.17
CA MET A 241 -5.08 8.49 18.59
C MET A 241 -3.70 8.00 19.04
N LEU A 242 -3.68 6.87 19.75
CA LEU A 242 -2.52 6.08 20.12
C LEU A 242 -2.72 4.65 19.63
N GLU A 243 -1.60 3.97 19.41
CA GLU A 243 -1.52 2.52 19.32
C GLU A 243 -2.02 1.88 20.62
N GLY A 244 -2.77 0.79 20.49
CA GLY A 244 -3.26 0.03 21.64
C GLY A 244 -2.35 -1.17 21.92
N GLY A 245 -2.45 -1.74 23.10
CA GLY A 245 -1.64 -2.90 23.48
C GLY A 245 -0.23 -2.53 23.95
N ASP A 246 0.52 -3.56 24.36
CA ASP A 246 1.87 -3.43 24.92
C ASP A 246 2.97 -3.78 23.90
N TRP A 247 2.65 -3.72 22.60
CA TRP A 247 3.55 -4.08 21.51
C TRP A 247 4.38 -2.87 21.06
N ASP A 248 5.68 -3.08 20.85
CA ASP A 248 6.57 -2.14 20.18
C ASP A 248 6.40 -2.26 18.66
N TYR A 249 5.32 -1.69 18.13
CA TYR A 249 4.96 -1.80 16.71
C TYR A 249 6.02 -1.25 15.75
N ALA A 250 6.86 -0.33 16.20
CA ALA A 250 7.89 0.29 15.36
C ALA A 250 9.31 -0.23 15.68
N ASN A 251 9.45 -1.19 16.60
CA ASN A 251 10.72 -1.72 17.09
C ASN A 251 11.68 -0.61 17.59
N VAL A 252 11.17 0.37 18.32
CA VAL A 252 11.96 1.50 18.87
C VAL A 252 13.04 1.02 19.83
N ASN A 253 12.87 -0.14 20.44
CA ASN A 253 13.88 -0.76 21.30
C ASN A 253 14.97 -1.53 20.53
N HIS A 254 14.91 -1.57 19.19
CA HIS A 254 15.83 -2.32 18.33
C HIS A 254 16.00 -3.79 18.76
N ALA A 255 14.89 -4.44 19.10
CA ALA A 255 14.89 -5.87 19.34
C ALA A 255 15.24 -6.62 18.04
N SER A 256 15.89 -7.77 18.18
CA SER A 256 16.22 -8.61 17.03
C SER A 256 14.96 -9.27 16.48
N TRP A 257 14.78 -9.21 15.17
CA TRP A 257 13.71 -9.86 14.43
C TRP A 257 14.27 -10.60 13.22
N ASN A 258 13.57 -11.62 12.73
CA ASN A 258 14.03 -12.40 11.58
C ASN A 258 13.07 -12.25 10.40
N ASP A 259 13.61 -12.06 9.20
CA ASP A 259 12.83 -12.13 7.97
C ASP A 259 12.43 -13.58 7.63
N ARG A 260 11.76 -13.77 6.48
CA ARG A 260 11.30 -15.10 6.05
C ARG A 260 12.45 -16.04 5.71
N GLU A 261 13.58 -15.48 5.29
CA GLU A 261 14.81 -16.19 4.96
C GLU A 261 15.60 -16.58 6.23
N GLY A 262 15.20 -16.06 7.39
CA GLY A 262 15.82 -16.30 8.68
C GLY A 262 17.05 -15.42 8.95
N ALA A 263 17.25 -14.35 8.15
CA ALA A 263 18.27 -13.36 8.44
C ALA A 263 17.80 -12.47 9.61
N ALA A 264 18.72 -12.22 10.53
CA ALA A 264 18.47 -11.41 11.71
C ALA A 264 18.69 -9.92 11.40
N HIS A 265 17.73 -9.12 11.82
CA HIS A 265 17.64 -7.68 11.67
C HIS A 265 17.42 -7.03 13.04
N THR A 266 17.69 -5.73 13.14
CA THR A 266 17.47 -4.91 14.36
C THR A 266 16.89 -3.53 14.05
N GLU A 267 16.63 -3.29 12.78
CA GLU A 267 16.12 -2.06 12.24
C GLU A 267 14.77 -1.73 12.88
N ASP A 268 14.60 -0.46 13.24
CA ASP A 268 13.29 0.08 13.56
C ASP A 268 12.52 0.43 12.27
N PHE A 269 11.22 0.69 12.39
CA PHE A 269 10.38 1.00 11.23
C PHE A 269 10.78 2.30 10.53
N PHE A 270 11.39 3.27 11.23
CA PHE A 270 11.83 4.53 10.64
C PHE A 270 13.06 4.32 9.77
N GLN A 271 13.98 3.46 10.18
CA GLN A 271 15.13 3.04 9.40
C GLN A 271 14.70 2.28 8.14
N LEU A 272 13.75 1.35 8.27
CA LEU A 272 13.17 0.66 7.11
C LEU A 272 12.46 1.63 6.16
N PHE A 273 11.74 2.62 6.71
CA PHE A 273 11.07 3.66 5.93
C PHE A 273 12.08 4.53 5.15
N ASP A 274 13.18 4.95 5.77
CA ASP A 274 14.24 5.71 5.10
C ASP A 274 14.95 4.88 4.02
N GLN A 275 15.22 3.60 4.29
CA GLN A 275 15.74 2.66 3.29
C GLN A 275 14.80 2.52 2.09
N ALA A 276 13.49 2.44 2.34
CA ALA A 276 12.49 2.40 1.28
C ALA A 276 12.46 3.69 0.46
N VAL A 277 12.77 4.86 1.04
CA VAL A 277 12.86 6.12 0.28
C VAL A 277 14.06 6.09 -0.67
N GLU A 278 15.20 5.58 -0.20
CA GLU A 278 16.40 5.43 -1.04
C GLU A 278 16.16 4.44 -2.19
N ASP A 279 15.54 3.30 -1.89
CA ASP A 279 15.19 2.26 -2.87
C ASP A 279 14.17 2.79 -3.90
N ALA A 280 13.14 3.51 -3.47
CA ALA A 280 12.16 4.09 -4.38
C ALA A 280 12.80 5.13 -5.30
N TRP A 281 13.72 5.94 -4.80
CA TRP A 281 14.45 6.89 -5.64
C TRP A 281 15.37 6.17 -6.63
N PHE A 282 16.01 5.08 -6.23
CA PHE A 282 16.76 4.21 -7.14
C PHE A 282 15.85 3.65 -8.24
N LEU A 283 14.68 3.09 -7.91
CA LEU A 283 13.72 2.58 -8.87
C LEU A 283 13.26 3.67 -9.84
N VAL A 284 12.80 4.82 -9.34
CA VAL A 284 12.27 5.94 -10.15
C VAL A 284 13.31 6.53 -11.12
N LYS A 285 14.61 6.46 -10.79
CA LYS A 285 15.68 6.91 -11.70
C LYS A 285 15.99 5.88 -12.78
N ASN A 286 16.01 4.60 -12.43
CA ASN A 286 16.50 3.55 -13.30
C ASN A 286 15.38 2.80 -14.04
N PHE A 287 14.12 3.01 -13.68
CA PHE A 287 12.98 2.24 -14.22
C PHE A 287 12.89 2.19 -15.75
N PRO A 288 13.11 3.27 -16.53
CA PRO A 288 12.98 3.19 -17.98
C PRO A 288 13.98 2.25 -18.66
N ASP A 289 15.20 2.15 -18.11
CA ASP A 289 16.36 1.53 -18.76
C ASP A 289 16.94 0.33 -17.98
N GLY A 290 16.54 0.12 -16.72
CA GLY A 290 17.04 -0.95 -15.87
C GLY A 290 16.42 -2.31 -16.20
N GLU A 291 17.19 -3.39 -16.02
CA GLU A 291 16.67 -4.75 -16.17
C GLU A 291 15.67 -5.06 -15.04
N PRO A 292 14.45 -5.57 -15.32
CA PRO A 292 13.42 -5.84 -14.32
C PRO A 292 13.91 -6.69 -13.14
N GLU A 293 14.73 -7.71 -13.40
CA GLU A 293 15.31 -8.57 -12.37
C GLU A 293 16.24 -7.80 -11.42
N ALA A 294 17.04 -6.88 -11.97
CA ALA A 294 17.96 -6.06 -11.19
C ALA A 294 17.21 -5.00 -10.36
N LEU A 295 16.08 -4.50 -10.88
CA LEU A 295 15.20 -3.60 -10.15
C LEU A 295 14.45 -4.36 -9.03
N ALA A 296 13.93 -5.55 -9.33
CA ALA A 296 13.18 -6.38 -8.39
C ALA A 296 14.04 -6.97 -7.27
N GLN A 297 15.32 -7.28 -7.53
CA GLN A 297 16.24 -7.90 -6.57
C GLN A 297 15.67 -9.18 -5.90
N GLY A 298 14.71 -9.85 -6.54
CA GLY A 298 14.00 -11.00 -5.98
C GLY A 298 13.10 -10.70 -4.77
N LYS A 299 12.84 -9.42 -4.45
CA LYS A 299 12.03 -9.02 -3.31
C LYS A 299 10.57 -8.83 -3.72
N PHE A 300 9.67 -9.62 -3.15
CA PHE A 300 8.22 -9.53 -3.38
C PHE A 300 7.61 -8.32 -2.67
N PHE A 301 6.33 -8.03 -2.98
CA PHE A 301 5.51 -7.16 -2.14
C PHE A 301 5.51 -7.70 -0.72
#